data_AF-A0A7V4PAG2-F1
#
_entry.id   AF-A0A7V4PAG2-F1
#
_cell.length_a   1.000
_cell.length_b   1.000
_cell.length_c   1.000
_cell.angle_alpha   90.00
_cell.angle_beta   90.00
_cell.angle_gamma   90.00
#
_symmetry.space_group_name_H-M   'P 1'
#
loop_
_entity.id
_entity.type
_entity.pdbx_description
1 polymer ?
#
loop_
_entity_poly.entity_id
_entity_poly.type
_entity_poly.pdbx_seq_one_letter_code
_entity_poly.pdbx_strand_id
1 'polypeptide(L)'
;MAPRVAEAPAERSVVTWPTEPQLAQAPAPDDKSALRYEGRTFDEWHNTLQKELATDSRLQAVQALAAFGANGRGKEAAESILSVAPQYGLSQWIRALSSGSDEHGEPLLPTMLAAICGKYGGQSAYQIPRNDSLDVLEALSKSQDPQRRVIAIIFLSQFTSNQRAGDVILELTYDKDSMVRSWAYGRYMGVSNSPSTQPIFDYLNQVIKDAKSDDAVNRAQAALDEFKTRHEQNERLLRESAHPQDSIPDARRTQ
;
A
#
# COMPACT_ATOMS: atom_id res chain seq x y z
N MET A 1 -73.15 44.53 -17.27
CA MET A 1 -72.70 44.41 -15.87
C MET A 1 -72.67 42.94 -15.52
N ALA A 2 -71.47 42.34 -15.47
CA ALA A 2 -71.26 40.94 -15.10
C ALA A 2 -70.52 40.88 -13.75
N PRO A 3 -70.85 39.94 -12.85
CA PRO A 3 -70.27 39.90 -11.52
C PRO A 3 -68.86 39.29 -11.51
N ARG A 4 -68.01 39.87 -10.67
CA ARG A 4 -66.62 39.50 -10.40
C ARG A 4 -66.60 38.27 -9.48
N VAL A 5 -66.12 37.15 -9.99
CA VAL A 5 -65.93 35.91 -9.22
C VAL A 5 -64.71 36.08 -8.31
N ALA A 6 -64.91 35.86 -7.01
CA ALA A 6 -63.87 35.91 -5.99
C ALA A 6 -63.06 34.60 -6.00
N GLU A 7 -61.75 34.72 -6.17
CA GLU A 7 -60.78 33.63 -6.14
C GLU A 7 -60.47 33.25 -4.68
N ALA A 8 -60.65 31.97 -4.34
CA ALA A 8 -60.32 31.42 -3.03
C ALA A 8 -58.81 31.10 -2.92
N PRO A 9 -58.18 31.24 -1.74
CA PRO A 9 -56.77 30.97 -1.56
C PRO A 9 -56.49 29.46 -1.56
N ALA A 10 -55.50 29.05 -2.36
CA ALA A 10 -55.02 27.68 -2.46
C ALA A 10 -54.40 27.20 -1.13
N GLU A 11 -54.92 26.11 -0.60
CA GLU A 11 -54.37 25.38 0.54
C GLU A 11 -53.04 24.73 0.15
N ARG A 12 -51.95 25.16 0.80
CA ARG A 12 -50.63 24.54 0.67
C ARG A 12 -50.61 23.26 1.50
N SER A 13 -50.72 22.11 0.85
CA SER A 13 -50.44 20.80 1.43
C SER A 13 -48.99 20.74 1.92
N VAL A 14 -48.82 20.68 3.25
CA VAL A 14 -47.54 20.42 3.90
C VAL A 14 -47.22 18.94 3.70
N VAL A 15 -46.35 18.64 2.74
CA VAL A 15 -45.75 17.31 2.56
C VAL A 15 -44.90 17.03 3.79
N THR A 16 -45.39 16.17 4.68
CA THR A 16 -44.62 15.58 5.77
C THR A 16 -43.78 14.46 5.17
N TRP A 17 -42.48 14.70 5.04
CA TRP A 17 -41.53 13.67 4.65
C TRP A 17 -41.42 12.61 5.75
N PRO A 18 -41.33 11.32 5.40
CA PRO A 18 -41.06 10.28 6.37
C PRO A 18 -39.72 10.55 7.07
N THR A 19 -39.75 10.44 8.39
CA THR A 19 -38.61 10.54 9.30
C THR A 19 -37.41 9.80 8.74
N GLU A 20 -36.32 10.55 8.55
CA GLU A 20 -34.99 10.07 8.22
C GLU A 20 -34.67 8.82 9.06
N PRO A 21 -34.22 7.71 8.44
CA PRO A 21 -33.79 6.54 9.19
C PRO A 21 -32.67 6.98 10.13
N GLN A 22 -33.01 7.00 11.40
CA GLN A 22 -32.14 7.34 12.50
C GLN A 22 -30.89 6.47 12.39
N LEU A 23 -29.80 7.07 11.91
CA LEU A 23 -28.48 6.43 11.89
C LEU A 23 -28.25 5.92 13.31
N ALA A 24 -28.27 4.59 13.44
CA ALA A 24 -28.06 3.91 14.69
C ALA A 24 -26.82 4.51 15.35
N GLN A 25 -27.02 5.06 16.55
CA GLN A 25 -25.93 5.59 17.36
C GLN A 25 -24.83 4.52 17.41
N ALA A 26 -23.61 4.90 17.05
CA ALA A 26 -22.47 4.02 17.15
C ALA A 26 -22.43 3.46 18.59
N PRO A 27 -22.37 2.12 18.77
CA PRO A 27 -22.34 1.52 20.10
C PRO A 27 -21.18 2.09 20.91
N ALA A 28 -21.38 2.18 22.23
CA ALA A 28 -20.36 2.68 23.16
C ALA A 28 -19.01 1.95 22.95
N PRO A 29 -17.88 2.66 23.08
CA PRO A 29 -16.56 2.26 22.54
C PRO A 29 -15.90 1.00 23.14
N ASP A 30 -16.53 0.30 24.09
CA ASP A 30 -15.88 -0.78 24.84
C ASP A 30 -16.27 -2.21 24.43
N ASP A 31 -17.26 -2.43 23.55
CA ASP A 31 -17.64 -3.79 23.15
C ASP A 31 -17.10 -4.18 21.76
N LYS A 32 -15.79 -4.01 21.55
CA LYS A 32 -15.11 -4.53 20.34
C LYS A 32 -15.29 -6.05 20.20
N SER A 33 -15.51 -6.75 21.32
CA SER A 33 -15.82 -8.18 21.37
C SER A 33 -17.19 -8.56 20.82
N ALA A 34 -18.15 -7.63 20.76
CA ALA A 34 -19.49 -7.88 20.18
C ALA A 34 -19.54 -7.68 18.67
N LEU A 35 -18.51 -7.09 18.05
CA LEU A 35 -18.47 -6.91 16.60
C LEU A 35 -18.57 -8.27 15.90
N ARG A 36 -19.41 -8.34 14.87
CA ARG A 36 -19.57 -9.51 14.01
C ARG A 36 -19.59 -9.08 12.55
N TYR A 37 -19.00 -9.90 11.68
CA TYR A 37 -19.13 -9.78 10.23
C TYR A 37 -19.77 -11.08 9.74
N GLU A 38 -20.97 -10.98 9.15
CA GLU A 38 -21.79 -12.14 8.76
C GLU A 38 -22.01 -13.13 9.91
N GLY A 39 -22.28 -12.61 11.11
CA GLY A 39 -22.52 -13.42 12.31
C GLY A 39 -21.28 -14.02 12.97
N ARG A 40 -20.09 -13.88 12.37
CA ARG A 40 -18.82 -14.42 12.87
C ARG A 40 -17.96 -13.36 13.55
N THR A 41 -17.22 -13.77 14.56
CA THR A 41 -16.25 -12.99 15.34
C THR A 41 -14.98 -12.73 14.53
N PHE A 42 -14.18 -11.76 14.99
CA PHE A 42 -12.85 -11.50 14.43
C PHE A 42 -11.95 -12.74 14.47
N ASP A 43 -11.92 -13.47 15.59
CA ASP A 43 -11.03 -14.61 15.77
C ASP A 43 -11.39 -15.75 14.81
N GLU A 44 -12.68 -15.93 14.52
CA GLU A 44 -13.13 -16.89 13.50
C GLU A 44 -12.66 -16.50 12.10
N TRP A 45 -12.72 -15.22 11.73
CA TRP A 45 -12.23 -14.73 10.44
C TRP A 45 -10.70 -14.78 10.33
N HIS A 46 -10.00 -14.42 11.41
CA HIS A 46 -8.55 -14.58 11.51
C HIS A 46 -8.14 -16.05 11.29
N ASN A 47 -8.81 -16.98 11.98
CA ASN A 47 -8.58 -18.41 11.82
C ASN A 47 -8.88 -18.90 10.39
N THR A 48 -9.95 -18.41 9.75
CA THR A 48 -10.23 -18.71 8.34
C THR A 48 -9.08 -18.25 7.45
N LEU A 49 -8.59 -17.02 7.61
CA LEU A 49 -7.50 -16.50 6.78
C LEU A 49 -6.21 -17.34 6.89
N GLN A 50 -5.93 -17.89 8.08
CA GLN A 50 -4.73 -18.70 8.34
C GLN A 50 -4.83 -20.14 7.85
N LYS A 51 -6.00 -20.78 7.97
CA LYS A 51 -6.16 -22.23 7.77
C LYS A 51 -6.76 -22.59 6.41
N GLU A 52 -7.56 -21.71 5.83
CA GLU A 52 -8.24 -22.00 4.57
C GLU A 52 -7.32 -21.80 3.37
N LEU A 53 -7.42 -22.71 2.39
CA LEU A 53 -6.61 -22.69 1.17
C LEU A 53 -7.38 -22.13 -0.02
N ALA A 54 -8.72 -22.20 0.01
CA ALA A 54 -9.56 -21.66 -1.05
C ALA A 54 -9.45 -20.13 -1.13
N THR A 55 -9.03 -19.63 -2.29
CA THR A 55 -8.82 -18.19 -2.55
C THR A 55 -10.05 -17.35 -2.19
N ASP A 56 -11.26 -17.81 -2.54
CA ASP A 56 -12.51 -17.09 -2.28
C ASP A 56 -12.79 -16.93 -0.78
N SER A 57 -12.51 -17.96 0.02
CA SER A 57 -12.69 -17.90 1.47
C SER A 57 -11.66 -16.99 2.13
N ARG A 58 -10.41 -16.98 1.63
CA ARG A 58 -9.38 -16.03 2.09
C ARG A 58 -9.74 -14.59 1.72
N LEU A 59 -10.32 -14.39 0.53
CA LEU A 59 -10.79 -13.08 0.08
C LEU A 59 -11.87 -12.52 1.03
N GLN A 60 -12.89 -13.33 1.35
CA GLN A 60 -13.92 -12.96 2.34
C GLN A 60 -13.31 -12.66 3.71
N ALA A 61 -12.34 -13.46 4.15
CA ALA A 61 -11.67 -13.23 5.42
C ALA A 61 -10.89 -11.90 5.45
N VAL A 62 -10.19 -11.53 4.37
CA VAL A 62 -9.51 -10.22 4.27
C VAL A 62 -10.53 -9.08 4.32
N GLN A 63 -11.66 -9.20 3.62
CA GLN A 63 -12.73 -8.18 3.65
C GLN A 63 -13.35 -8.04 5.04
N ALA A 64 -13.63 -9.16 5.72
CA ALA A 64 -14.15 -9.17 7.07
C ALA A 64 -13.15 -8.52 8.05
N LEU A 65 -11.87 -8.90 7.99
CA LEU A 65 -10.81 -8.30 8.82
C LEU A 65 -10.66 -6.80 8.56
N ALA A 66 -10.72 -6.36 7.29
CA ALA A 66 -10.73 -4.93 6.96
C ALA A 66 -11.95 -4.21 7.56
N ALA A 67 -13.12 -4.85 7.56
CA ALA A 67 -14.33 -4.32 8.21
C ALA A 67 -14.15 -4.18 9.73
N PHE A 68 -13.59 -5.18 10.42
CA PHE A 68 -13.23 -5.05 11.83
C PHE A 68 -12.22 -3.93 12.07
N GLY A 69 -11.25 -3.80 11.17
CA GLY A 69 -10.24 -2.76 11.23
C GLY A 69 -10.84 -1.36 11.17
N ALA A 70 -11.76 -1.15 10.23
CA ALA A 70 -12.53 0.10 10.10
C ALA A 70 -13.42 0.40 11.32
N ASN A 71 -13.76 -0.61 12.12
CA ASN A 71 -14.62 -0.51 13.31
C ASN A 71 -13.85 -0.62 14.63
N GLY A 72 -12.58 -0.21 14.64
CA GLY A 72 -11.79 -0.02 15.88
C GLY A 72 -10.86 -1.17 16.26
N ARG A 73 -10.66 -2.16 15.37
CA ARG A 73 -9.63 -3.22 15.50
C ARG A 73 -8.54 -3.09 14.44
N GLY A 74 -8.17 -1.87 14.07
CA GLY A 74 -7.33 -1.61 12.90
C GLY A 74 -5.97 -2.28 12.97
N LYS A 75 -5.28 -2.17 14.12
CA LYS A 75 -3.97 -2.76 14.32
C LYS A 75 -4.01 -4.30 14.24
N GLU A 76 -4.94 -4.92 14.96
CA GLU A 76 -5.07 -6.38 14.95
C GLU A 76 -5.49 -6.91 13.58
N ALA A 77 -6.35 -6.19 12.87
CA ALA A 77 -6.75 -6.53 11.50
C ALA A 77 -5.56 -6.47 10.54
N ALA A 78 -4.74 -5.40 10.61
CA ALA A 78 -3.54 -5.26 9.79
C ALA A 78 -2.52 -6.37 10.09
N GLU A 79 -2.26 -6.68 11.37
CA GLU A 79 -1.40 -7.78 11.79
C GLU A 79 -1.90 -9.12 11.24
N SER A 80 -3.21 -9.36 11.31
CA SER A 80 -3.84 -10.59 10.82
C SER A 80 -3.64 -10.77 9.32
N ILE A 81 -3.92 -9.72 8.53
CA ILE A 81 -3.76 -9.74 7.07
C ILE A 81 -2.28 -9.91 6.70
N LEU A 82 -1.38 -9.14 7.34
CA LEU A 82 0.06 -9.21 7.03
C LEU A 82 0.71 -10.51 7.50
N SER A 83 0.12 -11.23 8.46
CA SER A 83 0.66 -12.51 8.95
C SER A 83 0.72 -13.60 7.87
N VAL A 84 -0.17 -13.55 6.87
CA VAL A 84 -0.22 -14.52 5.77
C VAL A 84 0.47 -14.03 4.49
N ALA A 85 0.82 -12.75 4.40
CA ALA A 85 1.51 -12.20 3.23
C ALA A 85 2.80 -12.94 2.82
N PRO A 86 3.63 -13.46 3.76
CA PRO A 86 4.81 -14.25 3.41
C PRO A 86 4.53 -15.62 2.78
N GLN A 87 3.29 -16.12 2.85
CA GLN A 87 2.91 -17.36 2.17
C GLN A 87 2.91 -17.21 0.64
N TYR A 88 2.88 -15.96 0.16
CA TYR A 88 2.93 -15.62 -1.26
C TYR A 88 4.35 -15.25 -1.65
N GLY A 89 4.82 -15.87 -2.74
CA GLY A 89 6.16 -15.60 -3.27
C GLY A 89 6.29 -14.17 -3.78
N LEU A 90 7.52 -13.64 -3.74
CA LEU A 90 7.81 -12.28 -4.22
C LEU A 90 7.41 -12.06 -5.68
N SER A 91 7.52 -13.09 -6.54
CA SER A 91 7.08 -13.03 -7.94
C SER A 91 5.57 -12.81 -8.08
N GLN A 92 4.77 -13.36 -7.17
CA GLN A 92 3.31 -13.16 -7.16
C GLN A 92 2.98 -11.74 -6.72
N TRP A 93 3.69 -11.21 -5.72
CA TRP A 93 3.59 -9.80 -5.33
C TRP A 93 3.98 -8.85 -6.45
N ILE A 94 5.10 -9.11 -7.14
CA ILE A 94 5.51 -8.32 -8.32
C ILE A 94 4.40 -8.32 -9.37
N ARG A 95 3.87 -9.51 -9.69
CA ARG A 95 2.78 -9.63 -10.66
C ARG A 95 1.55 -8.84 -10.23
N ALA A 96 1.13 -8.95 -8.97
CA ALA A 96 -0.02 -8.21 -8.45
C ALA A 96 0.16 -6.68 -8.54
N LEU A 97 1.40 -6.19 -8.39
CA LEU A 97 1.72 -4.76 -8.52
C LEU A 97 1.77 -4.31 -9.98
N SER A 98 2.26 -5.15 -10.90
CA SER A 98 2.46 -4.80 -12.31
C SER A 98 1.23 -5.00 -13.20
N SER A 99 0.38 -5.98 -12.88
CA SER A 99 -0.67 -6.46 -13.79
C SER A 99 -2.01 -5.72 -13.70
N GLY A 100 -2.08 -4.58 -13.00
CA GLY A 100 -3.25 -3.69 -12.97
C GLY A 100 -4.61 -4.41 -13.08
N SER A 101 -5.05 -5.08 -12.00
CA SER A 101 -6.35 -5.75 -11.76
C SER A 101 -7.01 -6.65 -12.83
N ASP A 102 -6.56 -6.66 -14.08
CA ASP A 102 -7.45 -7.03 -15.18
C ASP A 102 -6.95 -8.34 -15.82
N GLU A 103 -7.86 -9.30 -15.84
CA GLU A 103 -7.91 -10.53 -16.66
C GLU A 103 -7.38 -11.85 -16.06
N HIS A 104 -6.29 -11.92 -15.28
CA HIS A 104 -5.75 -13.22 -14.84
C HIS A 104 -5.18 -13.31 -13.41
N GLY A 105 -5.37 -12.28 -12.57
CA GLY A 105 -4.73 -12.17 -11.26
C GLY A 105 -5.50 -12.83 -10.11
N GLU A 106 -4.80 -13.50 -9.20
CA GLU A 106 -5.34 -13.91 -7.91
C GLU A 106 -5.85 -12.65 -7.16
N PRO A 107 -7.17 -12.48 -6.94
CA PRO A 107 -7.75 -11.23 -6.44
C PRO A 107 -7.34 -10.92 -5.00
N LEU A 108 -6.75 -11.90 -4.32
CA LEU A 108 -6.39 -11.81 -2.91
C LEU A 108 -5.28 -10.78 -2.66
N LEU A 109 -4.18 -10.79 -3.42
CA LEU A 109 -3.07 -9.85 -3.19
C LEU A 109 -3.47 -8.38 -3.41
N PRO A 110 -4.17 -8.01 -4.51
CA PRO A 110 -4.74 -6.68 -4.65
C PRO A 110 -5.71 -6.33 -3.53
N THR A 111 -6.51 -7.29 -3.04
CA THR A 111 -7.45 -7.05 -1.94
C THR A 111 -6.74 -6.81 -0.61
N MET A 112 -5.65 -7.54 -0.33
CA MET A 112 -4.80 -7.28 0.84
C MET A 112 -4.16 -5.88 0.77
N LEU A 113 -3.65 -5.48 -0.40
CA LEU A 113 -3.15 -4.11 -0.63
C LEU A 113 -4.25 -3.08 -0.42
N ALA A 114 -5.44 -3.31 -0.97
CA ALA A 114 -6.58 -2.40 -0.81
C ALA A 114 -7.01 -2.25 0.65
N ALA A 115 -7.03 -3.35 1.42
CA ALA A 115 -7.39 -3.34 2.83
C ALA A 115 -6.41 -2.55 3.69
N ILE A 116 -5.10 -2.71 3.46
CA ILE A 116 -4.03 -2.08 4.27
C ILE A 116 -3.72 -0.65 3.83
N CYS A 117 -3.59 -0.43 2.52
CA CYS A 117 -3.11 0.83 1.95
C CYS A 117 -4.24 1.76 1.49
N GLY A 118 -5.45 1.24 1.34
CA GLY A 118 -6.54 1.94 0.65
C GLY A 118 -6.43 1.79 -0.87
N LYS A 119 -6.97 2.75 -1.63
CA LYS A 119 -7.22 2.63 -3.07
C LYS A 119 -6.01 2.09 -3.88
N TYR A 120 -6.05 0.80 -4.16
CA TYR A 120 -5.21 0.10 -5.13
C TYR A 120 -6.10 -0.80 -5.98
N GLY A 121 -6.69 -0.28 -7.06
CA GLY A 121 -7.42 -1.05 -8.09
C GLY A 121 -8.59 -1.95 -7.63
N GLY A 122 -8.93 -1.98 -6.34
CA GLY A 122 -9.82 -2.98 -5.74
C GLY A 122 -10.96 -2.36 -4.93
N GLN A 123 -12.09 -3.06 -4.92
CA GLN A 123 -13.33 -2.70 -4.24
C GLN A 123 -13.37 -3.20 -2.79
N SER A 124 -12.39 -2.86 -1.95
CA SER A 124 -12.63 -3.05 -0.52
C SER A 124 -13.57 -1.95 -0.04
N ALA A 125 -14.78 -2.31 0.37
CA ALA A 125 -15.72 -1.39 1.00
C ALA A 125 -15.18 -0.85 2.33
N TYR A 126 -14.20 -1.54 2.93
CA TYR A 126 -13.61 -1.21 4.21
C TYR A 126 -12.10 -0.98 4.08
N GLN A 127 -11.60 0.02 4.78
CA GLN A 127 -10.18 0.34 4.83
C GLN A 127 -9.73 0.37 6.28
N ILE A 128 -8.60 -0.28 6.57
CA ILE A 128 -7.97 -0.17 7.89
C ILE A 128 -7.44 1.26 8.07
N PRO A 129 -7.65 1.89 9.25
CA PRO A 129 -7.13 3.21 9.52
C PRO A 129 -5.64 3.31 9.18
N ARG A 130 -5.28 4.36 8.42
CA ARG A 130 -3.92 4.52 7.88
C ARG A 130 -2.83 4.42 8.94
N ASN A 131 -3.04 5.03 10.11
CA ASN A 131 -2.04 5.02 11.19
C ASN A 131 -1.83 3.63 11.76
N ASP A 132 -2.90 2.85 11.91
CA ASP A 132 -2.83 1.47 12.40
C ASP A 132 -2.06 0.59 11.40
N SER A 133 -2.32 0.74 10.09
CA SER A 133 -1.55 0.07 9.04
C SER A 133 -0.06 0.44 9.10
N LEU A 134 0.28 1.73 9.26
CA LEU A 134 1.67 2.20 9.30
C LEU A 134 2.42 1.67 10.52
N ASP A 135 1.78 1.61 11.69
CA ASP A 135 2.39 1.05 12.90
C ASP A 135 2.78 -0.42 12.71
N VAL A 136 1.91 -1.22 12.08
CA VAL A 136 2.18 -2.63 11.81
C VAL A 136 3.25 -2.80 10.73
N LEU A 137 3.23 -1.97 9.68
CA LEU A 137 4.24 -2.02 8.62
C LEU A 137 5.63 -1.61 9.11
N GLU A 138 5.73 -0.64 10.02
CA GLU A 138 6.98 -0.27 10.67
C GLU A 138 7.48 -1.38 11.62
N ALA A 139 6.58 -2.09 12.31
CA ALA A 139 6.98 -3.27 13.06
C ALA A 139 7.47 -4.39 12.13
N LEU A 140 6.80 -4.59 10.99
CA LEU A 140 7.15 -5.60 10.00
C LEU A 140 8.50 -5.32 9.33
N SER A 141 8.86 -4.05 9.10
CA SER A 141 10.17 -3.67 8.54
C SER A 141 11.34 -4.02 9.46
N LYS A 142 11.09 -4.24 10.76
CA LYS A 142 12.10 -4.63 11.77
C LYS A 142 12.21 -6.16 11.94
N SER A 143 11.47 -6.94 11.15
CA SER A 143 11.51 -8.41 11.17
C SER A 143 12.91 -8.97 10.87
N GLN A 144 13.29 -10.09 11.49
CA GLN A 144 14.53 -10.80 11.14
C GLN A 144 14.46 -11.49 9.76
N ASP A 145 13.26 -11.86 9.33
CA ASP A 145 13.01 -12.46 8.02
C ASP A 145 13.07 -11.39 6.90
N PRO A 146 14.01 -11.50 5.94
CA PRO A 146 14.14 -10.58 4.81
C PRO A 146 12.87 -10.50 3.95
N GLN A 147 12.13 -11.60 3.76
CA GLN A 147 10.92 -11.61 2.94
C GLN A 147 9.85 -10.71 3.56
N ARG A 148 9.68 -10.76 4.88
CA ARG A 148 8.78 -9.86 5.62
C ARG A 148 9.17 -8.39 5.46
N ARG A 149 10.48 -8.06 5.49
CA ARG A 149 10.95 -6.69 5.27
C ARG A 149 10.67 -6.21 3.84
N VAL A 150 10.85 -7.08 2.82
CA VAL A 150 10.46 -6.76 1.44
C VAL A 150 8.95 -6.55 1.31
N ILE A 151 8.13 -7.36 1.97
CA ILE A 151 6.67 -7.15 2.01
C ILE A 151 6.35 -5.79 2.65
N ALA A 152 6.99 -5.43 3.76
CA ALA A 152 6.81 -4.12 4.36
C ALA A 152 7.11 -2.99 3.36
N ILE A 153 8.21 -3.08 2.60
CA ILE A 153 8.57 -2.10 1.55
C ILE A 153 7.45 -1.99 0.49
N ILE A 154 6.91 -3.11 0.03
CA ILE A 154 5.84 -3.15 -1.00
C ILE A 154 4.59 -2.40 -0.53
N PHE A 155 4.18 -2.62 0.71
CA PHE A 155 3.01 -1.95 1.28
C PHE A 155 3.31 -0.49 1.60
N LEU A 156 4.45 -0.19 2.22
CA LEU A 156 4.88 1.18 2.53
C LEU A 156 4.97 2.05 1.28
N SER A 157 5.38 1.48 0.13
CA SER A 157 5.46 2.25 -1.12
C SER A 157 4.11 2.73 -1.67
N GLN A 158 3.00 2.22 -1.13
CA GLN A 158 1.66 2.71 -1.49
C GLN A 158 1.28 3.99 -0.74
N PHE A 159 2.04 4.36 0.29
CA PHE A 159 1.81 5.58 1.06
C PHE A 159 2.68 6.73 0.53
N THR A 160 2.59 7.02 -0.77
CA THR A 160 3.56 7.88 -1.47
C THR A 160 3.68 9.31 -0.93
N SER A 161 2.62 9.83 -0.32
CA SER A 161 2.60 11.17 0.30
C SER A 161 2.86 11.17 1.81
N ASN A 162 3.22 10.02 2.40
CA ASN A 162 3.43 9.89 3.83
C ASN A 162 4.93 9.90 4.17
N GLN A 163 5.38 10.95 4.84
CA GLN A 163 6.79 11.10 5.24
C GLN A 163 7.29 9.91 6.07
N ARG A 164 6.50 9.47 7.07
CA ARG A 164 6.87 8.33 7.93
C ARG A 164 7.12 7.06 7.11
N ALA A 165 6.30 6.77 6.11
CA ALA A 165 6.53 5.62 5.23
C ALA A 165 7.81 5.79 4.41
N GLY A 166 8.07 7.00 3.90
CA GLY A 166 9.31 7.35 3.21
C GLY A 166 10.55 7.16 4.08
N ASP A 167 10.51 7.60 5.34
CA ASP A 167 11.60 7.46 6.31
C ASP A 167 11.90 5.99 6.61
N VAL A 168 10.87 5.15 6.77
CA VAL A 168 11.06 3.70 6.99
C VAL A 168 11.67 3.02 5.75
N ILE A 169 11.22 3.37 4.54
CA ILE A 169 11.83 2.83 3.31
C ILE A 169 13.28 3.30 3.17
N LEU A 170 13.57 4.56 3.49
CA LEU A 170 14.92 5.13 3.48
C LEU A 170 15.85 4.37 4.42
N GLU A 171 15.40 4.06 5.65
CA GLU A 171 16.17 3.23 6.59
C GLU A 171 16.49 1.85 6.01
N LEU A 172 15.54 1.22 5.31
CA LEU A 172 15.74 -0.10 4.68
C LEU A 172 16.71 -0.07 3.49
N THR A 173 17.09 1.10 2.98
CA THR A 173 18.19 1.21 1.99
C THR A 173 19.56 0.84 2.59
N TYR A 174 19.63 0.76 3.92
CA TYR A 174 20.81 0.37 4.70
C TYR A 174 20.70 -1.05 5.31
N ASP A 175 19.72 -1.86 4.86
CA ASP A 175 19.52 -3.21 5.38
C ASP A 175 20.75 -4.12 5.18
N LYS A 176 20.95 -5.09 6.09
CA LYS A 176 22.03 -6.10 5.97
C LYS A 176 21.85 -6.99 4.75
N ASP A 177 20.62 -7.25 4.36
CA ASP A 177 20.25 -8.10 3.23
C ASP A 177 20.20 -7.28 1.93
N SER A 178 20.95 -7.72 0.92
CA SER A 178 21.04 -7.00 -0.37
C SER A 178 19.74 -6.98 -1.16
N MET A 179 18.90 -8.02 -1.04
CA MET A 179 17.58 -8.03 -1.66
C MET A 179 16.71 -6.92 -1.05
N VAL A 180 16.70 -6.81 0.28
CA VAL A 180 15.93 -5.76 0.98
C VAL A 180 16.40 -4.37 0.54
N ARG A 181 17.71 -4.11 0.50
CA ARG A 181 18.26 -2.82 0.04
C ARG A 181 17.87 -2.47 -1.39
N SER A 182 18.01 -3.44 -2.31
CA SER A 182 17.71 -3.23 -3.73
C SER A 182 16.23 -2.90 -3.94
N TRP A 183 15.34 -3.54 -3.18
CA TRP A 183 13.91 -3.25 -3.16
C TRP A 183 13.59 -1.88 -2.56
N ALA A 184 14.20 -1.54 -1.43
CA ALA A 184 14.02 -0.25 -0.78
C ALA A 184 14.45 0.89 -1.70
N TYR A 185 15.61 0.79 -2.35
CA TYR A 185 16.08 1.77 -3.34
C TYR A 185 15.11 1.94 -4.49
N GLY A 186 14.73 0.83 -5.15
CA GLY A 186 13.82 0.88 -6.29
C GLY A 186 12.46 1.49 -5.95
N ARG A 187 11.94 1.21 -4.75
CA ARG A 187 10.67 1.77 -4.30
C ARG A 187 10.79 3.20 -3.79
N TYR A 188 11.86 3.56 -3.09
CA TYR A 188 12.10 4.95 -2.68
C TYR A 188 12.12 5.87 -3.90
N MET A 189 12.86 5.49 -4.95
CA MET A 189 12.92 6.26 -6.20
C MET A 189 11.57 6.38 -6.93
N GLY A 190 10.67 5.41 -6.78
CA GLY A 190 9.32 5.46 -7.35
C GLY A 190 8.30 6.20 -6.47
N VAL A 191 8.56 6.29 -5.16
CA VAL A 191 7.69 6.92 -4.16
C VAL A 191 8.01 8.41 -4.00
N SER A 192 9.29 8.75 -3.99
CA SER A 192 9.71 10.15 -3.97
C SER A 192 9.30 10.75 -5.30
N ASN A 193 8.34 11.69 -5.28
CA ASN A 193 8.06 12.57 -6.43
C ASN A 193 9.29 13.41 -6.86
N SER A 194 10.42 13.23 -6.17
CA SER A 194 11.74 13.71 -6.54
C SER A 194 12.48 12.60 -7.30
N PRO A 195 12.92 12.84 -8.55
CA PRO A 195 13.81 11.93 -9.26
C PRO A 195 15.23 11.91 -8.68
N SER A 196 15.49 12.65 -7.60
CA SER A 196 16.81 12.77 -7.00
C SER A 196 17.13 11.60 -6.09
N THR A 197 18.25 10.93 -6.36
CA THR A 197 18.90 9.96 -5.46
C THR A 197 19.57 10.62 -4.25
N GLN A 198 19.68 11.96 -4.24
CA GLN A 198 20.42 12.70 -3.23
C GLN A 198 19.98 12.40 -1.79
N PRO A 199 18.68 12.28 -1.44
CA PRO A 199 18.28 11.94 -0.07
C PRO A 199 18.83 10.60 0.42
N ILE A 200 18.95 9.60 -0.47
CA ILE A 200 19.54 8.30 -0.14
C ILE A 200 21.04 8.46 0.13
N PHE A 201 21.74 9.21 -0.73
CA PHE A 201 23.18 9.45 -0.54
C PHE A 201 23.48 10.27 0.71
N ASP A 202 22.70 11.31 0.98
CA ASP A 202 22.82 12.12 2.19
C ASP A 202 22.59 11.27 3.43
N TYR A 203 21.55 10.44 3.43
CA TYR A 203 21.26 9.51 4.51
C TYR A 203 22.42 8.53 4.75
N LEU A 204 22.90 7.85 3.72
CA LEU A 204 23.99 6.87 3.85
C LEU A 204 25.30 7.52 4.29
N ASN A 205 25.64 8.70 3.77
CA ASN A 205 26.80 9.46 4.23
C ASN A 205 26.68 9.87 5.71
N GLN A 206 25.48 10.24 6.15
CA GLN A 206 25.20 10.55 7.54
C GLN A 206 25.36 9.30 8.43
N VAL A 207 24.86 8.14 7.99
CA VAL A 207 25.05 6.86 8.69
C VAL A 207 26.54 6.52 8.82
N ILE A 208 27.33 6.68 7.75
CA ILE A 208 28.80 6.47 7.80
C ILE A 208 29.46 7.38 8.83
N LYS A 209 29.06 8.66 8.85
CA LYS A 209 29.63 9.66 9.76
C LYS A 209 29.30 9.38 11.23
N ASP A 210 28.09 8.91 11.51
CA ASP A 210 27.60 8.69 12.88
C ASP A 210 27.84 7.26 13.38
N ALA A 211 28.29 6.35 12.51
CA ALA A 211 28.47 4.95 12.83
C ALA A 211 29.49 4.75 13.96
N LYS A 212 29.09 3.93 14.94
CA LYS A 212 29.93 3.55 16.09
C LYS A 212 30.66 2.21 15.91
N SER A 213 30.46 1.55 14.77
CA SER A 213 31.08 0.24 14.47
C SER A 213 31.51 0.16 13.01
N ASP A 214 32.60 -0.58 12.78
CA ASP A 214 33.13 -0.83 11.43
C ASP A 214 32.13 -1.60 10.57
N ASP A 215 31.38 -2.54 11.15
CA ASP A 215 30.31 -3.25 10.44
C ASP A 215 29.27 -2.28 9.88
N ALA A 216 28.91 -1.26 10.68
CA ALA A 216 27.94 -0.28 10.26
C ALA A 216 28.47 0.60 9.12
N VAL A 217 29.72 1.05 9.22
CA VAL A 217 30.42 1.80 8.16
C VAL A 217 30.50 0.98 6.88
N ASN A 218 30.99 -0.26 6.96
CA ASN A 218 31.18 -1.14 5.81
C ASN A 218 29.87 -1.42 5.08
N ARG A 219 28.78 -1.64 5.83
CA ARG A 219 27.45 -1.86 5.24
C ARG A 219 26.94 -0.61 4.51
N ALA A 220 27.17 0.58 5.06
CA ALA A 220 26.67 1.82 4.50
C ALA A 220 27.46 2.17 3.24
N GLN A 221 28.76 1.95 3.27
CA GLN A 221 29.63 2.08 2.10
C GLN A 221 29.23 1.11 0.99
N ALA A 222 28.98 -0.16 1.32
CA ALA A 222 28.52 -1.14 0.34
C ALA A 222 27.19 -0.74 -0.31
N ALA A 223 26.22 -0.25 0.47
CA ALA A 223 24.95 0.27 -0.05
C ALA A 223 25.17 1.51 -0.94
N LEU A 224 26.04 2.42 -0.52
CA LEU A 224 26.37 3.63 -1.28
C LEU A 224 27.01 3.31 -2.64
N ASP A 225 27.96 2.38 -2.66
CA ASP A 225 28.65 1.96 -3.88
C ASP A 225 27.70 1.20 -4.84
N GLU A 226 26.83 0.36 -4.28
CA GLU A 226 25.76 -0.33 -5.01
C GLU A 226 24.83 0.68 -5.70
N PHE A 227 24.36 1.70 -4.97
CA PHE A 227 23.42 2.69 -5.50
C PHE A 227 24.06 3.68 -6.47
N LYS A 228 25.31 4.09 -6.25
CA LYS A 228 26.06 4.90 -7.24
C LYS A 228 26.20 4.17 -8.56
N THR A 229 26.63 2.91 -8.51
CA THR A 229 26.76 2.07 -9.72
C THR A 229 25.44 1.97 -10.46
N ARG A 230 24.33 1.73 -9.75
CA ARG A 230 23.00 1.62 -10.34
C ARG A 230 22.49 2.94 -10.92
N HIS A 231 22.75 4.05 -10.23
CA HIS A 231 22.40 5.38 -10.70
C HIS A 231 23.14 5.73 -12.00
N GLU A 232 24.45 5.47 -12.06
CA GLU A 232 25.26 5.66 -13.27
C GLU A 232 24.77 4.80 -14.45
N GLN A 233 24.40 3.54 -14.19
CA GLN A 233 23.81 2.66 -15.20
C GLN A 233 22.48 3.20 -15.74
N ASN A 234 21.59 3.66 -14.86
CA ASN A 234 20.31 4.26 -15.26
C ASN A 234 20.51 5.53 -16.10
N GLU A 235 21.42 6.42 -15.67
CA GLU A 235 21.78 7.63 -16.41
C GLU A 235 22.33 7.31 -17.80
N ARG A 236 23.17 6.27 -17.91
CA ARG A 236 23.68 5.81 -19.20
C ARG A 236 22.56 5.33 -20.11
N LEU A 237 21.66 4.47 -19.61
CA LEU A 237 20.52 3.95 -20.38
C LEU A 237 19.59 5.08 -20.84
N LEU A 238 19.35 6.08 -19.99
CA LEU A 238 18.57 7.26 -20.35
C LEU A 238 19.23 8.04 -21.49
N ARG A 239 20.54 8.29 -21.44
CA ARG A 239 21.28 8.98 -22.51
C ARG A 239 21.24 8.22 -23.84
N GLU A 240 21.42 6.90 -23.79
CA GLU A 240 21.34 6.01 -24.95
C GLU A 240 19.92 6.02 -25.57
N SER A 241 18.87 6.03 -24.74
CA SER A 241 17.47 6.12 -25.22
C SER A 241 17.08 7.49 -25.79
N ALA A 242 17.67 8.58 -25.27
CA ALA A 242 17.40 9.95 -25.71
C ALA A 242 18.08 10.29 -27.04
N HIS A 243 19.08 9.50 -27.45
CA HIS A 243 19.73 9.59 -28.75
C HIS A 243 19.54 8.26 -29.49
N PRO A 244 18.34 7.95 -30.03
CA PRO A 244 18.09 6.69 -30.74
C PRO A 244 19.05 6.43 -31.92
N GLN A 245 19.85 7.43 -32.30
CA GLN A 245 20.71 7.54 -33.47
C GLN A 245 19.95 7.19 -34.76
N ASP A 246 19.83 8.17 -35.65
CA ASP A 246 20.59 8.35 -36.92
C ASP A 246 21.42 7.18 -37.50
N SER A 247 21.34 5.98 -36.94
CA SER A 247 21.81 4.70 -37.45
C SER A 247 20.68 3.99 -38.22
N ILE A 248 19.89 4.73 -39.01
CA ILE A 248 19.28 4.10 -40.18
C ILE A 248 20.46 3.98 -41.16
N PRO A 249 21.00 2.76 -41.41
CA PRO A 249 21.99 2.61 -42.45
C PRO A 249 21.32 3.07 -43.74
N ASP A 250 21.89 4.08 -44.39
CA ASP A 250 21.39 4.62 -45.64
C ASP A 250 21.44 3.50 -46.69
N ALA A 251 20.34 2.76 -46.83
CA ALA A 251 20.21 1.59 -47.69
C ALA A 251 20.21 1.95 -49.19
N ARG A 252 20.68 3.16 -49.57
CA ARG A 252 20.73 3.68 -50.93
C ARG A 252 22.14 3.80 -51.50
N ARG A 253 23.04 2.84 -51.23
CA ARG A 253 24.28 2.65 -52.01
C ARG A 253 24.37 1.25 -52.61
N THR A 254 23.48 0.98 -53.56
CA THR A 254 23.75 0.03 -54.65
C THR A 254 23.20 0.66 -55.93
N GLN A 255 24.08 1.34 -56.66
CA GLN A 255 24.02 1.50 -58.11
C GLN A 255 25.14 0.65 -58.70
#